data_AF-C5D7T0-F1
#
_entry.id   AF-C5D7T0-F1
#
_cell.length_a   1.000
_cell.length_b   1.000
_cell.length_c   1.000
_cell.angle_alpha   90.00
_cell.angle_beta   90.00
_cell.angle_gamma   90.00
#
_symmetry.space_group_name_H-M   'P 1'
#
loop_
_entity.id
_entity.type
_entity.pdbx_description
1 polymer ?
#
loop_
_entity_poly.entity_id
_entity_poly.type
_entity_poly.pdbx_seq_one_letter_code
_entity_poly.pdbx_strand_id
1 'polypeptide(L)'
;MKRRITFSGENKSLEDIVNFYNLCKSALLKYKENIKKGLEIPEEFIGFTPEELDQHFKDKIEELENLICLDLLAAVEAKLRMDYLTRVYNRKKDHLSRIFRHIYKEKAERASLDEDILESWKEQYPQAKKYISDYKGALQLRHWLAHGRYWTPKLGKKYDLLTVYTICKNLVDYLQI
;
A
#
# COMPACT_ATOMS: atom_id res chain seq x y z
N MET A 1 20.47 -2.85 25.76
CA MET A 1 19.66 -3.70 24.85
C MET A 1 18.63 -2.79 24.20
N LYS A 2 18.52 -2.75 22.86
CA LYS A 2 17.56 -1.84 22.20
C LYS A 2 16.12 -2.24 22.55
N ARG A 3 15.23 -1.26 22.73
CA ARG A 3 13.84 -1.47 23.17
C ARG A 3 13.07 -2.24 22.10
N ARG A 4 12.36 -3.30 22.49
CA ARG A 4 11.47 -4.04 21.58
C ARG A 4 10.25 -3.19 21.25
N ILE A 5 9.88 -3.15 19.97
CA ILE A 5 8.62 -2.53 19.53
C ILE A 5 7.48 -3.46 19.93
N THR A 6 6.43 -2.87 20.48
CA THR A 6 5.14 -3.55 20.70
C THR A 6 4.26 -3.28 19.49
N PHE A 7 3.72 -4.33 18.88
CA PHE A 7 2.81 -4.19 17.73
C PHE A 7 1.41 -3.82 18.23
N SER A 8 0.72 -2.91 17.52
CA SER A 8 -0.62 -2.45 17.91
C SER A 8 -1.70 -3.52 17.71
N GLY A 9 -1.49 -4.46 16.79
CA GLY A 9 -2.51 -5.43 16.36
C GLY A 9 -3.55 -4.85 15.39
N GLU A 10 -3.45 -3.56 15.04
CA GLU A 10 -4.36 -2.87 14.11
C GLU A 10 -3.86 -2.92 12.66
N ASN A 11 -3.06 -3.93 12.31
CA ASN A 11 -2.58 -4.10 10.94
C ASN A 11 -3.75 -4.46 10.01
N LYS A 12 -3.87 -3.73 8.91
CA LYS A 12 -4.92 -3.96 7.91
C LYS A 12 -4.59 -5.16 7.01
N SER A 13 -5.60 -5.94 6.64
CA SER A 13 -5.47 -6.93 5.55
C SER A 13 -5.66 -6.25 4.19
N LEU A 14 -5.11 -6.85 3.12
CA LEU A 14 -5.28 -6.31 1.77
C LEU A 14 -6.74 -6.41 1.32
N GLU A 15 -7.41 -7.50 1.72
CA GLU A 15 -8.81 -7.76 1.46
C GLU A 15 -9.71 -6.71 2.12
N ASP A 16 -9.47 -6.35 3.39
CA ASP A 16 -10.26 -5.33 4.08
C ASP A 16 -10.11 -3.94 3.43
N ILE A 17 -8.89 -3.60 2.98
CA ILE A 17 -8.62 -2.35 2.26
C ILE A 17 -9.41 -2.29 0.95
N VAL A 18 -9.43 -3.39 0.18
CA VAL A 18 -10.20 -3.45 -1.08
C VAL A 18 -11.70 -3.46 -0.83
N ASN A 19 -12.16 -4.14 0.22
CA ASN A 19 -13.56 -4.12 0.63
C ASN A 19 -14.02 -2.70 1.00
N PHE A 20 -13.18 -1.95 1.70
CA PHE A 20 -13.41 -0.54 2.01
C PHE A 20 -13.48 0.32 0.74
N TYR A 21 -12.55 0.13 -0.21
CA TYR A 21 -12.62 0.80 -1.52
C TYR A 21 -13.95 0.53 -2.24
N ASN A 22 -14.37 -0.73 -2.32
CA ASN A 22 -15.60 -1.12 -2.99
C ASN A 22 -16.82 -0.47 -2.34
N LEU A 23 -16.88 -0.45 -1.01
CA LEU A 23 -17.94 0.22 -0.26
C LEU A 23 -18.00 1.72 -0.59
N CYS A 24 -16.86 2.42 -0.50
CA CYS A 24 -16.76 3.85 -0.78
C CYS A 24 -17.13 4.17 -2.24
N LYS A 25 -16.63 3.38 -3.21
CA LYS A 25 -16.96 3.55 -4.62
C LYS A 25 -18.44 3.35 -4.89
N SER A 26 -19.04 2.30 -4.33
CA SER A 26 -20.48 2.05 -4.46
C SER A 26 -21.31 3.18 -3.85
N ALA A 27 -20.90 3.72 -2.71
CA ALA A 27 -21.56 4.86 -2.09
C ALA A 27 -21.48 6.13 -2.96
N LEU A 28 -20.29 6.45 -3.51
CA LEU A 28 -20.10 7.58 -4.42
C LEU A 28 -20.96 7.45 -5.68
N LEU A 29 -20.98 6.27 -6.30
CA LEU A 29 -21.80 6.02 -7.49
C LEU A 29 -23.29 6.13 -7.18
N LYS A 30 -23.74 5.61 -6.04
CA LYS A 30 -25.15 5.74 -5.61
C LYS A 30 -25.52 7.19 -5.35
N TYR A 31 -24.65 7.96 -4.71
CA TYR A 31 -24.88 9.38 -4.44
C TYR A 31 -25.03 10.18 -5.72
N LYS A 32 -24.12 9.96 -6.68
CA LYS A 32 -24.21 10.52 -8.04
C LYS A 32 -25.53 10.18 -8.73
N GLU A 33 -25.96 8.92 -8.68
CA GLU A 33 -27.21 8.49 -9.30
C GLU A 33 -28.45 9.13 -8.66
N ASN A 34 -28.44 9.34 -7.34
CA ASN A 34 -29.51 10.06 -6.66
C ASN A 34 -29.62 11.52 -7.11
N ILE A 35 -28.47 12.19 -7.29
CA ILE A 35 -28.40 13.56 -7.80
C ILE A 35 -28.93 13.61 -9.24
N LYS A 36 -28.51 12.70 -10.12
CA LYS A 36 -29.00 12.61 -11.50
C LYS A 36 -30.51 12.41 -11.60
N LYS A 37 -31.09 11.67 -10.66
CA LYS A 37 -32.54 11.43 -10.59
C LYS A 37 -33.32 12.57 -9.93
N GLY A 38 -32.63 13.59 -9.42
CA GLY A 38 -33.26 14.70 -8.70
C GLY A 38 -33.88 14.30 -7.36
N LEU A 39 -33.47 13.17 -6.77
CA LEU A 39 -33.99 12.71 -5.48
C LEU A 39 -33.48 13.57 -4.32
N GLU A 40 -32.26 14.06 -4.46
CA GLU A 40 -31.58 14.96 -3.52
C GLU A 40 -30.54 15.74 -4.34
N ILE A 41 -30.69 17.07 -4.41
CA ILE A 41 -29.75 17.94 -5.12
C ILE A 41 -29.09 18.85 -4.08
N PRO A 42 -27.91 18.45 -3.56
CA PRO A 42 -27.11 19.30 -2.69
C PRO A 42 -26.76 20.62 -3.38
N GLU A 43 -26.64 21.68 -2.57
CA GLU A 43 -26.37 23.05 -3.07
C GLU A 43 -25.11 23.14 -3.94
N GLU A 44 -24.08 22.35 -3.62
CA GLU A 44 -22.80 22.31 -4.35
C GLU A 44 -22.92 21.82 -5.80
N PHE A 45 -24.03 21.16 -6.16
CA PHE A 45 -24.29 20.66 -7.51
C PHE A 45 -25.37 21.45 -8.25
N ILE A 46 -25.92 22.52 -7.65
CA ILE A 46 -26.88 23.37 -8.35
C ILE A 46 -26.19 24.05 -9.54
N GLY A 47 -26.78 23.89 -10.73
CA GLY A 47 -26.24 24.43 -11.97
C GLY A 47 -25.21 23.56 -12.68
N PHE A 48 -24.82 22.41 -12.10
CA PHE A 48 -23.97 21.45 -12.79
C PHE A 48 -24.70 20.87 -14.02
N THR A 49 -23.97 20.72 -15.11
CA THR A 49 -24.41 19.86 -16.21
C THR A 49 -24.25 18.37 -15.85
N PRO A 50 -24.95 17.46 -16.54
CA PRO A 50 -24.71 16.03 -16.38
C PRO A 50 -23.25 15.61 -16.57
N GLU A 51 -22.54 16.25 -17.52
CA GLU A 51 -21.14 15.99 -17.81
C GLU A 51 -20.20 16.49 -16.71
N GLU A 52 -20.48 17.66 -16.13
CA GLU A 52 -19.73 18.20 -14.98
C GLU A 52 -19.88 17.32 -13.75
N LEU A 53 -21.11 16.83 -13.50
CA LEU A 53 -21.37 15.87 -12.44
C LEU A 53 -20.63 14.54 -12.68
N ASP A 54 -20.65 14.05 -13.92
CA ASP A 54 -19.92 12.84 -14.29
C ASP A 54 -18.42 12.97 -14.06
N GLN A 55 -17.84 14.09 -14.47
CA GLN A 55 -16.41 14.37 -14.32
C GLN A 55 -16.05 14.55 -12.84
N HIS A 56 -16.85 15.29 -12.06
CA HIS A 56 -16.61 15.48 -10.63
C HIS A 56 -16.47 14.15 -9.89
N PHE A 57 -17.43 13.23 -10.07
CA PHE A 57 -17.40 11.94 -9.39
C PHE A 57 -16.30 11.02 -9.92
N LYS A 58 -15.95 11.13 -11.21
CA LYS A 58 -14.78 10.43 -11.76
C LYS A 58 -13.51 10.87 -11.04
N ASP A 59 -13.29 12.17 -10.87
CA ASP A 59 -12.11 12.70 -10.16
C ASP A 59 -12.07 12.24 -8.70
N LYS A 60 -13.22 12.17 -8.01
CA LYS A 60 -13.29 11.63 -6.64
C LYS A 60 -12.96 10.15 -6.56
N ILE A 61 -13.39 9.36 -7.54
CA ILE A 61 -13.06 7.93 -7.60
C ILE A 61 -11.56 7.74 -7.90
N GLU A 62 -10.99 8.50 -8.83
CA GLU A 62 -9.54 8.45 -9.12
C GLU A 62 -8.72 8.85 -7.89
N GLU A 63 -9.16 9.85 -7.12
CA GLU A 63 -8.51 10.22 -5.87
C GLU A 63 -8.63 9.12 -4.80
N LEU A 64 -9.81 8.51 -4.66
CA LEU A 64 -10.01 7.36 -3.79
C LEU A 64 -9.08 6.20 -4.18
N GLU A 65 -8.92 5.89 -5.46
CA GLU A 65 -8.00 4.85 -5.94
C GLU A 65 -6.56 5.14 -5.53
N ASN A 66 -6.11 6.39 -5.63
CA ASN A 66 -4.78 6.79 -5.17
C ASN A 66 -4.61 6.58 -3.65
N LEU A 67 -5.59 6.96 -2.83
CA LEU A 67 -5.54 6.76 -1.40
C LEU A 67 -5.47 5.27 -1.03
N ILE A 68 -6.21 4.43 -1.74
CA ILE A 68 -6.22 2.98 -1.51
C ILE A 68 -4.90 2.35 -1.96
N CYS A 69 -4.31 2.79 -3.07
CA CYS A 69 -2.97 2.36 -3.47
C CYS A 69 -1.92 2.69 -2.39
N LEU A 70 -2.00 3.87 -1.77
CA LEU A 70 -1.13 4.24 -0.66
C LEU A 70 -1.33 3.32 0.55
N ASP A 71 -2.59 3.03 0.92
CA ASP A 71 -2.93 2.17 2.06
C ASP A 71 -2.45 0.71 1.85
N LEU A 72 -2.63 0.16 0.64
CA LEU A 72 -2.14 -1.18 0.28
C LEU A 72 -0.62 -1.28 0.42
N LEU A 73 0.13 -0.32 -0.14
CA LEU A 73 1.59 -0.30 -0.07
C LEU A 73 2.08 -0.11 1.37
N ALA A 74 1.41 0.75 2.16
CA ALA A 74 1.73 0.92 3.58
C ALA A 74 1.46 -0.35 4.41
N ALA A 75 0.38 -1.08 4.13
CA ALA A 75 0.05 -2.33 4.81
C ALA A 75 1.10 -3.44 4.54
N VAL A 76 1.56 -3.56 3.29
CA VAL A 76 2.65 -4.51 2.96
C VAL A 76 3.98 -4.09 3.60
N GLU A 77 4.31 -2.80 3.63
CA GLU A 77 5.48 -2.31 4.37
C GLU A 77 5.41 -2.70 5.85
N ALA A 78 4.25 -2.54 6.48
CA ALA A 78 4.04 -2.94 7.87
C ALA A 78 4.27 -4.45 8.06
N LYS A 79 3.72 -5.30 7.18
CA LYS A 79 3.95 -6.76 7.19
C LYS A 79 5.44 -7.11 7.09
N LEU A 80 6.16 -6.51 6.15
CA LEU A 80 7.61 -6.73 5.97
C LEU A 80 8.41 -6.31 7.22
N ARG A 81 8.07 -5.16 7.82
CA ARG A 81 8.71 -4.69 9.06
C ARG A 81 8.39 -5.60 10.25
N MET A 82 7.15 -6.08 10.36
CA MET A 82 6.74 -7.00 11.41
C MET A 82 7.44 -8.36 11.26
N ASP A 83 7.56 -8.91 10.04
CA ASP A 83 8.32 -10.13 9.79
C ASP A 83 9.80 -9.97 10.19
N TYR A 84 10.44 -8.88 9.76
CA TYR A 84 11.81 -8.53 10.14
C TYR A 84 12.01 -8.56 11.66
N LEU A 85 11.18 -7.80 12.40
CA LEU A 85 11.28 -7.70 13.85
C LEU A 85 10.94 -9.03 14.54
N THR A 86 9.92 -9.75 14.06
CA THR A 86 9.52 -11.05 14.62
C THR A 86 10.62 -12.09 14.47
N ARG A 87 11.29 -12.15 13.30
CA ARG A 87 12.45 -13.03 13.05
C ARG A 87 13.61 -12.73 14.00
N VAL A 88 13.88 -11.45 14.24
CA VAL A 88 14.92 -11.00 15.18
C VAL A 88 14.55 -11.38 16.62
N TYR A 89 13.35 -11.03 17.08
CA TYR A 89 12.92 -11.24 18.47
C TYR A 89 12.79 -12.71 18.83
N ASN A 90 12.28 -13.53 17.91
CA ASN A 90 12.13 -14.97 18.09
C ASN A 90 13.41 -15.75 17.80
N ARG A 91 14.48 -15.05 17.36
CA ARG A 91 15.79 -15.63 17.05
C ARG A 91 15.69 -16.89 16.17
N LYS A 92 14.85 -16.85 15.12
CA LYS A 92 14.68 -17.99 14.21
C LYS A 92 16.05 -18.44 13.63
N LYS A 93 16.21 -19.75 13.40
CA LYS A 93 17.52 -20.36 13.11
C LYS A 93 17.95 -20.26 11.64
N ASP A 94 17.02 -19.89 10.75
CA ASP A 94 17.26 -19.74 9.31
C ASP A 94 18.26 -18.62 8.97
N HIS A 95 18.79 -18.67 7.76
CA HIS A 95 19.87 -17.79 7.31
C HIS A 95 19.42 -16.32 7.24
N LEU A 96 18.23 -16.04 6.68
CA LEU A 96 17.67 -14.69 6.62
C LEU A 96 17.54 -14.08 8.03
N SER A 97 17.03 -14.84 8.99
CA SER A 97 16.92 -14.38 10.39
C SER A 97 18.28 -14.08 11.05
N ARG A 98 19.37 -14.73 10.63
CA ARG A 98 20.73 -14.39 11.10
C ARG A 98 21.18 -13.06 10.54
N ILE A 99 20.94 -12.81 9.25
CA ILE A 99 21.23 -11.52 8.59
C ILE A 99 20.44 -10.39 9.25
N PHE A 100 19.14 -10.58 9.45
CA PHE A 100 18.29 -9.59 10.12
C PHE A 100 18.75 -9.26 11.54
N ARG A 101 19.25 -10.23 12.31
CA ARG A 101 19.85 -9.95 13.62
C ARG A 101 21.12 -9.13 13.53
N HIS A 102 21.93 -9.31 12.50
CA HIS A 102 23.11 -8.47 12.28
C HIS A 102 22.70 -7.02 11.96
N ILE A 103 21.77 -6.84 11.02
CA ILE A 103 21.20 -5.51 10.70
C ILE A 103 20.59 -4.86 11.95
N TYR A 104 19.86 -5.62 12.78
CA TYR A 104 19.20 -5.09 13.97
C TYR A 104 20.18 -4.55 15.03
N LYS A 105 21.36 -5.16 15.16
CA LYS A 105 22.41 -4.67 16.07
C LYS A 105 22.80 -3.23 15.71
N GLU A 106 22.98 -2.96 14.43
CA GLU A 106 23.38 -1.65 13.92
C GLU A 106 22.20 -0.68 13.85
N LYS A 107 21.15 -1.04 13.09
CA LYS A 107 20.07 -0.12 12.68
C LYS A 107 18.77 -0.28 13.47
N ALA A 108 18.58 -1.44 14.11
CA ALA A 108 17.33 -1.80 14.81
C ALA A 108 16.07 -1.54 13.98
N GLU A 109 15.07 -0.84 14.54
CA GLU A 109 13.84 -0.51 13.85
C GLU A 109 14.02 0.44 12.66
N ARG A 110 15.16 1.13 12.59
CA ARG A 110 15.51 2.07 11.51
C ARG A 110 16.15 1.39 10.31
N ALA A 111 16.14 0.05 10.24
CA ALA A 111 16.52 -0.67 9.04
C ALA A 111 15.72 -0.16 7.84
N SER A 112 16.41 0.07 6.73
CA SER A 112 15.82 0.49 5.46
C SER A 112 14.92 -0.62 4.94
N LEU A 113 13.67 -0.28 4.61
CA LEU A 113 12.77 -1.25 3.98
C LEU A 113 13.40 -1.78 2.69
N ASP A 114 13.99 -0.89 1.90
CA ASP A 114 14.47 -1.21 0.58
C ASP A 114 15.84 -1.92 0.62
N GLU A 115 16.84 -1.25 1.18
CA GLU A 115 18.24 -1.69 1.14
C GLU A 115 18.55 -2.80 2.14
N ASP A 116 17.88 -2.83 3.29
CA ASP A 116 18.17 -3.82 4.32
C ASP A 116 17.19 -5.00 4.26
N ILE A 117 15.88 -4.74 4.26
CA ILE A 117 14.87 -5.80 4.39
C ILE A 117 14.61 -6.50 3.05
N LEU A 118 14.25 -5.74 2.01
CA LEU A 118 13.87 -6.30 0.71
C LEU A 118 15.07 -6.89 -0.04
N GLU A 119 16.23 -6.24 -0.03
CA GLU A 119 17.43 -6.82 -0.65
C GLU A 119 17.89 -8.10 0.08
N SER A 120 17.84 -8.16 1.42
CA SER A 120 18.12 -9.42 2.13
C SER A 120 17.17 -10.54 1.70
N TRP A 121 15.86 -10.26 1.59
CA TRP A 121 14.91 -11.24 1.07
C TRP A 121 15.26 -11.70 -0.34
N LYS A 122 15.64 -10.78 -1.22
CA LYS A 122 15.97 -11.05 -2.63
C LYS A 122 17.26 -11.84 -2.80
N GLU A 123 18.28 -11.57 -1.98
CA GLU A 123 19.53 -12.31 -1.95
C GLU A 123 19.34 -13.74 -1.44
N GLN A 124 18.55 -13.91 -0.38
CA GLN A 124 18.32 -15.21 0.25
C GLN A 124 17.31 -16.08 -0.50
N TYR A 125 16.41 -15.46 -1.24
CA TYR A 125 15.38 -16.14 -2.03
C TYR A 125 15.34 -15.54 -3.44
N PRO A 126 16.31 -15.88 -4.32
CA PRO A 126 16.36 -15.37 -5.70
C PRO A 126 15.08 -15.63 -6.51
N GLN A 127 14.33 -16.67 -6.18
CA GLN A 127 13.03 -16.99 -6.76
C GLN A 127 11.95 -15.93 -6.43
N ALA A 128 12.10 -15.19 -5.33
CA ALA A 128 11.24 -14.07 -4.95
C ALA A 128 11.57 -12.76 -5.69
N LYS A 129 12.69 -12.73 -6.45
CA LYS A 129 13.26 -11.51 -7.05
C LYS A 129 12.24 -10.71 -7.86
N LYS A 130 11.38 -11.40 -8.64
CA LYS A 130 10.34 -10.74 -9.44
C LYS A 130 9.39 -9.94 -8.55
N TYR A 131 8.79 -10.60 -7.56
CA TYR A 131 7.80 -10.00 -6.66
C TYR A 131 8.39 -8.84 -5.84
N ILE A 132 9.62 -9.02 -5.35
CA ILE A 132 10.34 -7.97 -4.62
C ILE A 132 10.62 -6.77 -5.54
N SER A 133 11.08 -7.02 -6.77
CA SER A 133 11.40 -5.94 -7.72
C SER A 133 10.14 -5.17 -8.15
N ASP A 134 9.02 -5.88 -8.35
CA ASP A 134 7.73 -5.26 -8.67
C ASP A 134 7.24 -4.37 -7.52
N TYR A 135 7.34 -4.84 -6.28
CA TYR A 135 6.98 -4.06 -5.09
C TYR A 135 7.90 -2.85 -4.90
N LYS A 136 9.22 -3.03 -5.04
CA LYS A 136 10.19 -1.93 -5.02
C LYS A 136 9.86 -0.85 -6.06
N GLY A 137 9.46 -1.24 -7.27
CA GLY A 137 9.02 -0.30 -8.29
C GLY A 137 7.80 0.52 -7.85
N ALA A 138 6.86 -0.11 -7.14
CA ALA A 138 5.66 0.55 -6.63
C ALA A 138 5.94 1.48 -5.43
N LEU A 139 7.08 1.35 -4.73
CA LEU A 139 7.44 2.25 -3.63
C LEU A 139 7.61 3.70 -4.10
N GLN A 140 7.93 3.94 -5.37
CA GLN A 140 7.99 5.29 -5.93
C GLN A 140 6.61 5.94 -6.01
N LEU A 141 5.56 5.16 -6.31
CA LEU A 141 4.18 5.63 -6.24
C LEU A 141 3.83 5.98 -4.79
N ARG A 142 4.09 5.07 -3.85
CA ARG A 142 3.87 5.30 -2.41
C ARG A 142 4.56 6.58 -1.93
N HIS A 143 5.80 6.79 -2.34
CA HIS A 143 6.59 7.95 -1.95
C HIS A 143 5.95 9.25 -2.44
N TRP A 144 5.56 9.29 -3.71
CA TRP A 144 4.87 10.43 -4.33
C TRP A 144 3.52 10.74 -3.69
N LEU A 145 2.70 9.71 -3.47
CA LEU A 145 1.39 9.85 -2.81
C LEU A 145 1.51 10.36 -1.37
N ALA A 146 2.44 9.80 -0.59
CA ALA A 146 2.64 10.16 0.82
C ALA A 146 3.09 11.62 1.04
N HIS A 147 3.67 12.26 0.03
CA HIS A 147 4.14 13.64 0.10
C HIS A 147 3.20 14.63 -0.60
N GLY A 148 1.96 14.25 -0.86
CA GLY A 148 0.98 15.16 -1.47
C GLY A 148 1.27 15.48 -2.93
N ARG A 149 2.02 14.62 -3.63
CA ARG A 149 2.22 14.67 -5.08
C ARG A 149 2.90 15.92 -5.63
N TYR A 150 3.74 16.61 -4.83
CA TYR A 150 4.31 17.91 -5.21
C TYR A 150 5.34 17.89 -6.36
N TRP A 151 5.78 16.73 -6.83
CA TRP A 151 6.72 16.59 -7.95
C TRP A 151 6.19 15.65 -9.04
N THR A 152 6.76 15.71 -10.24
CA THR A 152 6.45 14.75 -11.31
C THR A 152 7.15 13.41 -11.04
N PRO A 153 6.42 12.31 -10.81
CA PRO A 153 7.03 11.05 -10.43
C PRO A 153 7.59 10.30 -11.65
N LYS A 154 8.72 9.61 -11.47
CA LYS A 154 9.31 8.72 -12.49
C LYS A 154 8.90 7.27 -12.21
N LEU A 155 7.66 6.92 -12.52
CA LEU A 155 7.07 5.62 -12.15
C LEU A 155 7.46 4.46 -13.08
N GLY A 156 7.94 4.74 -14.29
CA GLY A 156 8.33 3.73 -15.29
C GLY A 156 7.17 2.91 -15.89
N LYS A 157 6.02 2.85 -15.21
CA LYS A 157 4.75 2.27 -15.68
C LYS A 157 3.56 2.96 -15.01
N LYS A 158 2.35 2.73 -15.55
CA LYS A 158 1.10 3.14 -14.90
C LYS A 158 0.79 2.17 -13.77
N TYR A 159 0.40 2.72 -12.62
CA TYR A 159 -0.08 1.95 -11.48
C TYR A 159 -1.53 2.31 -11.22
N ASP A 160 -2.46 1.44 -11.63
CA ASP A 160 -3.85 1.49 -11.17
C ASP A 160 -4.06 0.60 -9.94
N LEU A 161 -5.24 0.70 -9.34
CA LEU A 161 -5.58 -0.05 -8.13
C LEU A 161 -5.39 -1.56 -8.30
N LEU A 162 -5.84 -2.13 -9.43
CA LEU A 162 -5.72 -3.56 -9.69
C LEU A 162 -4.25 -3.99 -9.77
N THR A 163 -3.42 -3.20 -10.45
CA THR A 163 -1.99 -3.44 -10.56
C THR A 163 -1.31 -3.40 -9.19
N VAL A 164 -1.58 -2.38 -8.38
CA VAL A 164 -1.00 -2.24 -7.03
C VAL A 164 -1.45 -3.37 -6.12
N TYR A 165 -2.74 -3.70 -6.11
CA TYR A 165 -3.27 -4.83 -5.35
C TYR A 165 -2.60 -6.15 -5.74
N THR A 166 -2.46 -6.41 -7.04
CA THR A 166 -1.81 -7.63 -7.55
C THR A 166 -0.35 -7.72 -7.11
N ILE A 167 0.40 -6.62 -7.19
CA ILE A 167 1.79 -6.57 -6.71
C ILE A 167 1.86 -6.88 -5.21
N CYS A 168 1.01 -6.23 -4.41
CA CYS A 168 0.96 -6.41 -2.96
C CYS A 168 0.61 -7.85 -2.59
N LYS A 169 -0.47 -8.39 -3.16
CA LYS A 169 -0.95 -9.74 -2.90
C LYS A 169 0.08 -10.80 -3.29
N ASN A 170 0.64 -10.69 -4.49
CA ASN A 170 1.65 -11.65 -4.95
C ASN A 170 2.88 -11.67 -4.04
N LEU A 171 3.35 -10.51 -3.56
CA LEU A 171 4.49 -10.47 -2.63
C LEU A 171 4.14 -11.12 -1.29
N VAL A 172 3.02 -10.74 -0.71
CA VAL A 172 2.54 -11.25 0.59
C VAL A 172 2.35 -12.76 0.54
N ASP A 173 1.64 -13.27 -0.47
CA ASP A 173 1.36 -14.69 -0.64
C ASP A 173 2.67 -15.48 -0.88
N TYR A 174 3.60 -14.93 -1.66
CA TYR A 174 4.87 -15.60 -1.96
C TYR A 174 5.81 -15.68 -0.76
N LEU A 175 5.92 -14.60 0.01
CA LEU A 175 6.79 -14.55 1.19
C LEU A 175 6.16 -15.18 2.43
N GLN A 176 4.84 -15.41 2.40
CA GLN A 176 4.05 -15.95 3.52
C GLN A 176 4.14 -15.06 4.78
N ILE A 177 3.93 -13.74 4.61
CA ILE A 177 4.02 -12.70 5.67
C ILE A 177 2.71 -11.96 5.93
#